data_AF-A0A920RCV0-F1
#
_entry.id   AF-A0A920RCV0-F1
#
_cell.length_a   1.000
_cell.length_b   1.000
_cell.length_c   1.000
_cell.angle_alpha   90.00
_cell.angle_beta   90.00
_cell.angle_gamma   90.00
#
_symmetry.space_group_name_H-M   'P 1'
#
loop_
_entity.id
_entity.type
_entity.pdbx_description
1 polymer ?
#
loop_
_entity_poly.entity_id
_entity_poly.type
_entity_poly.pdbx_seq_one_letter_code
_entity_poly.pdbx_strand_id
1 'polypeptide(L)'
;MNFGIMLGALVAAALARKFSPSAKMPKGHIIAAIIGGLMLGYGARIAFGCNIGAYFSGIGSTSMHGWLWFVAAFAGSIIGTKLRPKFGLT
;
A
#
# COMPACT_ATOMS: atom_id res chain seq x y z
N MET A 1 8.54 -5.18 -13.63
CA MET A 1 7.21 -5.43 -13.01
C MET A 1 6.38 -4.15 -12.86
N ASN A 2 6.90 -3.09 -12.24
CA ASN A 2 6.10 -1.88 -11.94
C ASN A 2 5.44 -1.22 -13.16
N PHE A 3 6.16 -1.03 -14.28
CA PHE A 3 5.56 -0.49 -15.51
C PHE A 3 4.39 -1.32 -16.04
N GLY A 4 4.49 -2.65 -15.94
CA GLY A 4 3.41 -3.56 -16.32
C GLY A 4 2.20 -3.44 -15.40
N ILE A 5 2.43 -3.31 -14.08
CA ILE A 5 1.35 -3.07 -13.10
C ILE A 5 0.68 -1.71 -13.36
N MET A 6 1.46 -0.66 -13.63
CA MET A 6 0.93 0.67 -13.92
C MET A 6 0.10 0.70 -15.21
N LEU A 7 0.62 0.14 -16.31
CA LEU A 7 -0.10 0.05 -17.57
C LEU A 7 -1.34 -0.84 -17.45
N GLY A 8 -1.22 -2.00 -16.80
CA GLY A 8 -2.36 -2.90 -16.57
C GLY A 8 -3.47 -2.25 -15.75
N ALA A 9 -3.13 -1.53 -14.67
CA ALA A 9 -4.09 -0.79 -13.86
C ALA A 9 -4.77 0.33 -14.66
N LEU A 10 -4.03 1.04 -15.51
CA LEU A 10 -4.57 2.08 -16.38
C LEU A 10 -5.56 1.51 -17.41
N VAL A 11 -5.19 0.43 -18.09
CA VAL A 11 -6.05 -0.25 -19.07
C VAL A 11 -7.31 -0.79 -18.41
N ALA A 12 -7.18 -1.44 -17.24
CA ALA A 12 -8.33 -1.94 -16.49
C ALA A 12 -9.29 -0.81 -16.06
N ALA A 13 -8.75 0.32 -15.58
CA ALA A 13 -9.56 1.47 -15.20
C ALA A 13 -10.27 2.11 -16.41
N ALA A 14 -9.61 2.16 -17.57
CA ALA A 14 -10.18 2.66 -18.82
C ALA A 14 -11.32 1.75 -19.32
N LEU A 15 -11.12 0.43 -19.32
CA LEU A 15 -12.14 -0.55 -19.71
C LEU A 15 -13.35 -0.52 -18.75
N ALA A 16 -13.10 -0.32 -17.44
CA ALA A 16 -14.16 -0.19 -16.45
C ALA A 16 -14.90 1.16 -16.51
N ARG A 17 -14.51 2.10 -17.40
CA ARG A 17 -14.99 3.49 -17.47
C ARG A 17 -14.95 4.24 -16.12
N LYS A 18 -14.12 3.78 -15.18
CA LYS A 18 -13.93 4.37 -13.84
C LYS A 18 -12.71 5.29 -13.76
N PHE A 19 -12.18 5.69 -14.91
CA PHE A 19 -11.06 6.62 -14.97
C PHE A 19 -11.54 8.02 -14.56
N SER A 20 -11.41 8.34 -13.27
CA SER A 20 -11.75 9.64 -12.68
C SER A 20 -10.47 10.31 -12.16
N PRO A 21 -9.77 11.08 -13.00
CA PRO A 21 -8.63 11.87 -12.56
C PRO A 21 -9.13 13.03 -11.67
N SER A 22 -9.03 12.85 -10.36
CA SER A 22 -9.34 13.91 -9.39
C SER A 22 -8.09 14.72 -9.07
N ALA A 23 -8.04 15.97 -9.57
CA ALA A 23 -6.94 16.91 -9.30
C ALA A 23 -7.10 17.69 -7.98
N LYS A 24 -8.27 17.60 -7.32
CA LYS A 24 -8.50 18.25 -6.03
C LYS A 24 -8.09 17.30 -4.89
N MET A 25 -6.81 17.31 -4.56
CA MET A 25 -6.29 16.62 -3.37
C MET A 25 -6.04 17.64 -2.25
N PRO A 26 -6.65 17.49 -1.06
CA PRO A 26 -6.35 18.36 0.07
C PRO A 26 -4.89 18.18 0.50
N LYS A 27 -4.24 19.26 0.99
CA LYS A 27 -2.82 19.28 1.37
C LYS A 27 -2.46 18.16 2.38
N GLY A 28 -3.39 17.81 3.26
CA GLY A 28 -3.23 16.68 4.21
C GLY A 28 -3.05 15.32 3.53
N HIS A 29 -3.68 15.09 2.37
CA HIS A 29 -3.56 13.85 1.60
C HIS A 29 -2.15 13.69 0.99
N ILE A 30 -1.54 14.81 0.57
CA ILE A 30 -0.19 14.84 0.01
C ILE A 30 0.82 14.52 1.11
N ILE A 31 0.71 15.19 2.27
CA ILE A 31 1.59 14.95 3.42
C ILE A 31 1.48 13.49 3.90
N ALA A 32 0.25 12.97 4.02
CA ALA A 32 0.01 11.59 4.39
C ALA A 32 0.61 10.59 3.37
N ALA A 33 0.51 10.89 2.07
CA ALA A 33 1.09 10.05 1.03
C ALA A 33 2.62 10.04 1.05
N ILE A 34 3.27 11.18 1.30
CA ILE A 34 4.73 11.27 1.40
C ILE A 34 5.23 10.50 2.62
N ILE A 35 4.67 10.78 3.81
CA ILE A 35 5.08 10.11 5.06
C ILE A 35 4.79 8.61 4.97
N GLY A 36 3.59 8.24 4.52
CA GLY A 36 3.19 6.86 4.34
C GLY A 36 4.09 6.13 3.34
N GLY A 37 4.38 6.75 2.19
CA GLY A 37 5.26 6.19 1.17
C GLY A 37 6.68 5.94 1.67
N LEU A 38 7.26 6.89 2.42
CA LEU A 38 8.58 6.74 3.04
C LEU A 38 8.61 5.60 4.06
N MET A 39 7.61 5.52 4.95
CA MET A 39 7.50 4.43 5.92
C MET A 39 7.34 3.07 5.22
N LEU A 40 6.53 3.01 4.16
CA LEU A 40 6.26 1.78 3.41
C LEU A 40 7.53 1.30 2.68
N GLY A 41 8.28 2.21 2.05
CA GLY A 41 9.55 1.90 1.40
C GLY A 41 10.63 1.45 2.40
N TYR A 42 10.79 2.19 3.50
CA TYR A 42 11.76 1.86 4.55
C TYR A 42 11.44 0.51 5.21
N GLY A 43 10.18 0.32 5.60
CA GLY A 43 9.70 -0.93 6.21
C GLY A 43 9.86 -2.12 5.27
N ALA A 44 9.54 -1.96 3.98
CA ALA A 44 9.73 -3.03 2.99
C ALA A 44 11.20 -3.45 2.85
N ARG A 45 12.15 -2.52 3.03
CA ARG A 45 13.58 -2.84 2.93
C ARG A 45 14.10 -3.59 4.15
N ILE A 46 13.67 -3.22 5.36
CA ILE A 46 14.04 -3.90 6.61
C ILE A 46 13.40 -5.29 6.68
N ALA A 47 12.12 -5.37 6.32
CA ALA A 47 11.36 -6.60 6.40
C ALA A 47 11.60 -7.56 5.22
N PHE A 48 12.45 -7.17 4.25
CA PHE A 48 12.73 -7.93 3.02
C PHE A 48 11.47 -8.38 2.26
N GLY A 49 10.42 -7.56 2.28
CA GLY A 49 9.12 -7.99 1.81
C GLY A 49 8.12 -6.85 1.68
N CYS A 50 7.21 -7.01 0.72
CA CYS A 50 6.04 -6.16 0.53
C CYS A 50 4.78 -7.04 0.48
N ASN A 51 3.62 -6.43 0.27
CA ASN A 51 2.35 -7.16 0.16
C ASN A 51 2.37 -8.24 -0.94
N ILE A 52 3.17 -8.07 -2.01
CA ILE A 52 3.28 -9.08 -3.07
C ILE A 52 4.32 -10.15 -2.69
N GLY A 53 5.45 -9.74 -2.12
CA GLY A 53 6.55 -10.65 -1.77
C GLY A 53 6.30 -11.44 -0.48
N ALA A 54 6.03 -10.76 0.64
CA ALA A 54 5.90 -11.40 1.95
C ALA A 54 4.52 -12.02 2.17
N TYR A 55 3.45 -11.36 1.73
CA TYR A 55 2.09 -11.87 1.94
C TYR A 55 1.74 -12.95 0.90
N PHE A 56 1.75 -12.65 -0.41
CA PHE A 56 1.41 -13.68 -1.41
C PHE A 56 2.43 -14.81 -1.51
N SER A 57 3.73 -14.51 -1.63
CA SER A 57 4.76 -15.56 -1.74
C SER A 57 5.06 -16.21 -0.39
N GLY A 58 5.29 -15.40 0.66
CA GLY A 58 5.69 -15.91 1.98
C GLY A 58 4.62 -16.75 2.68
N ILE A 59 3.34 -16.36 2.64
CA ILE A 59 2.24 -17.18 3.19
C ILE A 59 1.93 -18.35 2.26
N GLY A 60 1.97 -18.14 0.94
CA GLY A 60 1.74 -19.20 -0.05
C GLY A 60 2.75 -20.35 0.07
N SER A 61 4.00 -20.06 0.43
CA SER A 61 5.02 -21.07 0.74
C SER A 61 5.01 -21.54 2.20
N THR A 62 3.99 -21.21 3.01
CA THR A 62 3.88 -21.55 4.44
C THR A 62 5.09 -21.14 5.28
N SER A 63 5.73 -20.02 4.94
CA SER A 63 6.92 -19.54 5.66
C SER A 63 6.55 -18.81 6.95
N MET A 64 7.23 -19.14 8.06
CA MET A 64 7.04 -18.47 9.35
C MET A 64 7.29 -16.96 9.27
N HIS A 65 8.23 -16.53 8.43
CA HIS A 65 8.51 -15.11 8.21
C HIS A 65 7.30 -14.38 7.59
N GLY A 66 6.61 -14.99 6.62
CA GLY A 66 5.44 -14.40 5.98
C GLY A 66 4.27 -14.22 6.95
N TRP A 67 4.06 -15.20 7.85
CA TRP A 67 3.04 -15.11 8.90
C TRP A 67 3.36 -14.03 9.95
N LEU A 68 4.62 -13.94 10.40
CA LEU A 68 5.03 -12.90 11.33
C LEU A 68 4.92 -11.50 10.70
N TRP A 69 5.36 -11.38 9.45
CA TRP A 69 5.21 -10.16 8.65
C TRP A 69 3.74 -9.76 8.54
N PHE A 70 2.84 -10.72 8.30
CA PHE A 70 1.40 -10.46 8.19
C PHE A 70 0.80 -9.88 9.47
N VAL A 71 1.10 -10.47 10.64
CA VAL A 71 0.60 -9.97 11.92
C VAL A 71 1.09 -8.53 12.17
N ALA A 72 2.38 -8.27 11.94
CA ALA A 72 2.95 -6.94 12.11
C ALA A 72 2.36 -5.91 11.12
N ALA A 73 2.24 -6.29 9.85
CA ALA A 73 1.65 -5.44 8.81
C ALA A 73 0.16 -5.16 9.06
N PHE A 74 -0.59 -6.16 9.56
CA PHE A 74 -2.00 -6.02 9.91
C PHE A 74 -2.20 -5.09 11.10
N ALA A 75 -1.42 -5.26 12.18
CA ALA A 75 -1.44 -4.35 13.33
C ALA A 75 -1.07 -2.91 12.91
N GLY A 76 -0.02 -2.74 12.11
CA GLY A 76 0.39 -1.44 11.57
C GLY A 76 -0.70 -0.80 10.71
N SER A 77 -1.42 -1.59 9.91
CA SER A 77 -2.53 -1.11 9.07
C SER A 77 -3.71 -0.60 9.89
N ILE A 78 -4.06 -1.28 11.00
CA ILE A 78 -5.11 -0.82 11.93
C ILE A 78 -4.73 0.52 12.55
N ILE A 79 -3.47 0.68 12.96
CA ILE A 79 -3.00 1.95 13.54
C ILE A 79 -3.00 3.05 12.46
N GLY A 80 -2.53 2.73 11.25
CA GLY A 80 -2.50 3.65 10.12
C GLY A 80 -3.90 4.12 9.71
N THR A 81 -4.90 3.23 9.66
CA THR A 81 -6.28 3.59 9.34
C THR A 81 -6.91 4.46 10.43
N LYS A 82 -6.63 4.19 11.71
CA LYS A 82 -7.04 5.07 12.81
C LYS A 82 -6.38 6.46 12.76
N LEU A 83 -5.18 6.57 12.19
CA LEU A 83 -4.48 7.85 12.03
C LEU A 83 -4.97 8.68 10.83
N ARG A 84 -5.61 8.07 9.82
CA ARG A 84 -6.15 8.77 8.63
C ARG A 84 -7.00 10.02 8.96
N PRO A 85 -7.96 9.98 9.90
CA PRO A 85 -8.76 11.16 10.23
C PRO A 85 -7.92 12.34 10.76
N LYS A 86 -6.74 12.10 11.36
CA LYS A 86 -5.84 13.19 11.80
C LYS A 86 -5.22 13.96 10.63
N PHE A 87 -5.19 13.38 9.43
CA PHE A 87 -4.73 14.04 8.20
C PHE A 87 -5.86 14.69 7.39
N GLY A 88 -7.07 14.79 7.98
CA GLY A 88 -8.25 15.30 7.28
C GLY A 88 -8.75 14.36 6.17
N LEU A 89 -8.40 13.08 6.27
CA LEU A 89 -8.84 12.02 5.37
C LEU A 89 -10.01 11.30 6.03
N THR A 90 -11.23 11.74 5.74
CA THR A 90 -12.47 11.04 6.08
C THR A 90 -13.14 10.59 4.79
#